data_AF-A0A137SPN4-F1
#
_entry.id   AF-A0A137SPN4-F1
#
_cell.length_a   1.000
_cell.length_b   1.000
_cell.length_c   1.000
_cell.angle_alpha   90.00
_cell.angle_beta   90.00
_cell.angle_gamma   90.00
#
_symmetry.space_group_name_H-M   'P 1'
#
loop_
_entity.id
_entity.type
_entity.pdbx_description
1 polymer ?
#
loop_
_entity_poly.entity_id
_entity_poly.type
_entity_poly.pdbx_seq_one_letter_code
_entity_poly.pdbx_strand_id
1 'polypeptide(L)'
;MHYLKIPHQHAQDILSLYEASDEITALAAQHLTPAAVIDMAIAAELFADTALFLAHALPVREAIWWACCCASQRSDWNEDEANAIRSAKAWVHEPDETARRFAEDMAKKADLQTGAGWVAQAAFWSGGSMTAPCEPIVQPPEYLYSQAVAGAVNLTAALPDGEHATERYEHYFKLGLHIAQGGNGKLGE
;
A
#
# COMPACT_ATOMS: atom_id res chain seq x y z
N MET A 1 19.83 8.78 5.09
CA MET A 1 19.46 7.38 5.34
C MET A 1 19.12 6.72 4.01
N HIS A 2 19.49 5.45 3.79
CA HIS A 2 19.18 4.71 2.57
C HIS A 2 18.36 3.46 2.93
N TYR A 3 17.29 3.20 2.18
CA TYR A 3 16.39 2.08 2.41
C TYR A 3 16.78 0.90 1.50
N LEU A 4 16.88 -0.31 2.06
CA LEU A 4 17.27 -1.49 1.30
C LEU A 4 16.25 -1.89 0.23
N LYS A 5 14.96 -1.61 0.46
CA LYS A 5 13.88 -2.01 -0.44
C LYS A 5 13.39 -0.89 -1.35
N ILE A 6 13.81 0.37 -1.16
CA ILE A 6 13.44 1.45 -2.08
C ILE A 6 14.57 1.59 -3.11
N PRO A 7 14.38 1.17 -4.37
CA PRO A 7 15.46 1.11 -5.34
C PRO A 7 15.88 2.49 -5.89
N HIS A 8 15.01 3.49 -5.74
CA HIS A 8 15.22 4.84 -6.26
C HIS A 8 16.16 5.66 -5.35
N GLN A 9 17.09 6.38 -5.96
CA GLN A 9 17.99 7.29 -5.24
C GLN A 9 17.40 8.70 -5.12
N HIS A 10 16.57 9.11 -6.08
CA HIS A 10 15.92 10.43 -6.10
C HIS A 10 14.40 10.29 -5.93
N ALA A 11 13.82 11.18 -5.14
CA ALA A 11 12.37 11.20 -4.92
C ALA A 11 11.58 11.51 -6.21
N GLN A 12 12.16 12.30 -7.12
CA GLN A 12 11.55 12.61 -8.42
C GLN A 12 11.34 11.37 -9.29
N ASP A 13 12.20 10.36 -9.17
CA ASP A 13 12.03 9.10 -9.90
C ASP A 13 10.71 8.41 -9.47
N ILE A 14 10.38 8.47 -8.17
CA ILE A 14 9.13 7.90 -7.63
C ILE A 14 7.93 8.78 -7.99
N LEU A 15 8.06 10.10 -7.89
CA LEU A 15 6.97 11.02 -8.27
C LEU A 15 6.60 10.92 -9.74
N SER A 16 7.52 10.49 -10.60
CA SER A 16 7.23 10.29 -12.03
C SER A 16 6.35 9.07 -12.32
N LEU A 17 6.12 8.20 -11.34
CA LEU A 17 5.33 6.97 -11.49
C LEU A 17 3.82 7.18 -11.34
N TYR A 18 3.39 8.36 -10.88
CA TYR A 18 1.98 8.69 -10.67
C TYR A 18 1.72 10.20 -10.75
N GLU A 19 0.44 10.59 -10.76
CA GLU A 19 0.05 11.98 -10.67
C GLU A 19 0.16 12.47 -9.22
N ALA A 20 1.31 13.05 -8.87
CA ALA A 20 1.59 13.56 -7.54
C ALA A 20 0.94 14.93 -7.29
N SER A 21 0.60 15.20 -6.02
CA SER A 21 0.11 16.52 -5.59
C SER A 21 1.20 17.60 -5.71
N ASP A 22 0.77 18.85 -5.77
CA ASP A 22 1.69 19.99 -5.79
C ASP A 22 2.48 20.07 -4.47
N GLU A 23 1.86 19.69 -3.35
CA GLU A 23 2.45 19.72 -2.00
C GLU A 23 3.65 18.76 -1.88
N ILE A 24 3.49 17.48 -2.23
CA ILE A 24 4.61 16.53 -2.15
C ILE A 24 5.67 16.79 -3.22
N THR A 25 5.26 17.33 -4.37
CA THR A 25 6.18 17.76 -5.43
C THR A 25 7.07 18.92 -4.97
N ALA A 26 6.48 19.92 -4.30
CA ALA A 26 7.21 21.04 -3.72
C ALA A 26 8.19 20.60 -2.62
N LEU A 27 7.83 19.59 -1.83
CA LEU A 27 8.74 18.98 -0.85
C LEU A 27 9.90 18.25 -1.53
N ALA A 28 9.64 17.45 -2.56
CA ALA A 28 10.68 16.73 -3.30
C ALA A 28 11.63 17.65 -4.09
N ALA A 29 11.20 18.86 -4.44
CA ALA A 29 12.08 19.89 -5.01
C ALA A 29 13.11 20.41 -3.98
N GLN A 30 12.76 20.40 -2.69
CA GLN A 30 13.64 20.83 -1.59
C GLN A 30 14.46 19.67 -1.02
N HIS A 31 13.97 18.43 -1.15
CA HIS A 31 14.55 17.23 -0.58
C HIS A 31 14.73 16.15 -1.65
N LEU A 32 15.99 15.91 -2.05
CA LEU A 32 16.27 15.05 -3.20
C LEU A 32 16.06 13.55 -2.94
N THR A 33 16.27 13.08 -1.71
CA THR A 33 16.23 11.63 -1.40
C THR A 33 14.84 11.18 -0.96
N PRO A 34 14.39 9.95 -1.29
CA PRO A 34 13.10 9.43 -0.83
C PRO A 34 12.93 9.47 0.69
N ALA A 35 13.99 9.15 1.46
CA ALA A 35 13.93 9.19 2.92
C ALA A 35 13.62 10.59 3.46
N ALA A 36 14.29 11.62 2.94
CA ALA A 36 14.03 12.99 3.36
C ALA A 36 12.62 13.45 2.97
N VAL A 37 12.10 13.09 1.79
CA VAL A 37 10.73 13.43 1.40
C VAL A 37 9.72 12.75 2.32
N ILE A 38 9.90 11.47 2.63
CA ILE A 38 9.00 10.75 3.55
C ILE A 38 9.01 11.39 4.93
N ASP A 39 10.19 11.65 5.52
CA ASP A 39 10.29 12.26 6.84
C ASP A 39 9.61 13.64 6.89
N MET A 40 9.82 14.46 5.86
CA MET A 40 9.24 15.80 5.78
C MET A 40 7.74 15.79 5.48
N ALA A 41 7.26 14.86 4.67
CA ALA A 41 5.83 14.71 4.37
C ALA A 41 5.06 14.20 5.59
N ILE A 42 5.63 13.28 6.38
CA ILE A 42 5.06 12.85 7.67
C ILE A 42 5.02 14.04 8.64
N ALA A 43 6.11 14.79 8.77
CA ALA A 43 6.17 15.95 9.67
C ALA A 43 5.21 17.08 9.27
N ALA A 44 4.89 17.18 7.97
CA ALA A 44 3.89 18.11 7.43
C ALA A 44 2.46 17.55 7.42
N GLU A 45 2.24 16.36 8.00
CA GLU A 45 0.94 15.66 8.04
C GLU A 45 0.31 15.40 6.65
N LEU A 46 1.13 15.32 5.60
CA LEU A 46 0.70 14.96 4.25
C LEU A 46 0.50 13.44 4.13
N PHE A 47 -0.38 12.87 4.96
CA PHE A 47 -0.46 11.43 5.15
C PHE A 47 -0.92 10.66 3.91
N ALA A 48 -1.95 11.16 3.21
CA ALA A 48 -2.42 10.51 1.98
C ALA A 48 -1.33 10.50 0.89
N ASP A 49 -0.65 11.62 0.71
CA ASP A 49 0.47 11.73 -0.24
C ASP A 49 1.66 10.87 0.18
N THR A 50 1.97 10.82 1.47
CA THR A 50 3.03 9.96 2.02
C THR A 50 2.70 8.48 1.77
N ALA A 51 1.43 8.09 1.97
CA ALA A 51 1.01 6.72 1.76
C ALA A 51 1.13 6.33 0.29
N LEU A 52 0.72 7.22 -0.62
CA LEU A 52 0.85 7.00 -2.05
C LEU A 52 2.31 6.95 -2.50
N PHE A 53 3.13 7.92 -2.07
CA PHE A 53 4.55 7.95 -2.36
C PHE A 53 5.25 6.66 -1.90
N LEU A 54 5.00 6.22 -0.67
CA LEU A 54 5.62 5.01 -0.13
C LEU A 54 5.13 3.75 -0.85
N ALA A 55 3.85 3.70 -1.26
CA ALA A 55 3.31 2.58 -2.04
C ALA A 55 4.01 2.44 -3.40
N HIS A 56 4.33 3.56 -4.06
CA HIS A 56 5.13 3.58 -5.31
C HIS A 56 6.62 3.34 -5.09
N ALA A 57 7.15 3.75 -3.93
CA ALA A 57 8.57 3.58 -3.61
C ALA A 57 8.94 2.12 -3.31
N LEU A 58 7.98 1.34 -2.78
CA LEU A 58 8.20 -0.07 -2.42
C LEU A 58 7.95 -1.01 -3.63
N PRO A 59 8.73 -2.11 -3.73
CA PRO A 59 8.44 -3.17 -4.68
C PRO A 59 7.05 -3.78 -4.40
N VAL A 60 6.40 -4.28 -5.46
CA VAL A 60 5.00 -4.76 -5.46
C VAL A 60 4.66 -5.61 -4.23
N ARG A 61 5.48 -6.63 -3.94
CA ARG A 61 5.22 -7.57 -2.85
C ARG A 61 5.35 -6.91 -1.48
N GLU A 62 6.38 -6.08 -1.27
CA GLU A 62 6.61 -5.32 -0.06
C GLU A 62 5.53 -4.25 0.18
N ALA A 63 5.04 -3.59 -0.88
CA ALA A 63 3.95 -2.61 -0.78
C ALA A 63 2.63 -3.28 -0.34
N ILE A 64 2.28 -4.42 -0.94
CA ILE A 64 1.07 -5.18 -0.57
C ILE A 64 1.23 -5.78 0.83
N TRP A 65 2.42 -6.25 1.19
CA TRP A 65 2.70 -6.72 2.54
C TRP A 65 2.54 -5.61 3.58
N TRP A 66 3.00 -4.40 3.27
CA TRP A 66 2.80 -3.24 4.13
C TRP A 66 1.31 -2.96 4.35
N ALA A 67 0.49 -2.96 3.29
CA ALA A 67 -0.96 -2.82 3.42
C ALA A 67 -1.58 -3.92 4.30
N CYS A 68 -1.12 -5.17 4.15
CA CYS A 68 -1.55 -6.28 5.02
C CYS A 68 -1.19 -6.03 6.50
N CYS A 69 0.01 -5.52 6.78
CA CYS A 69 0.47 -5.20 8.14
C CYS A 69 -0.37 -4.09 8.77
N CYS A 70 -0.68 -3.03 8.02
CA CYS A 70 -1.54 -1.94 8.46
C CYS A 70 -2.95 -2.44 8.77
N ALA A 71 -3.58 -3.17 7.85
CA ALA A 71 -4.90 -3.73 8.07
C ALA A 71 -4.95 -4.71 9.25
N SER A 72 -3.84 -5.42 9.53
CA SER A 72 -3.74 -6.33 10.68
C SER A 72 -3.62 -5.62 12.03
N GLN A 73 -3.44 -4.29 12.08
CA GLN A 73 -3.47 -3.54 13.35
C GLN A 73 -4.90 -3.38 13.88
N ARG A 74 -5.91 -3.64 13.05
CA ARG A 74 -7.32 -3.56 13.39
C ARG A 74 -7.90 -4.94 13.68
N SER A 75 -8.78 -5.01 14.68
CA SER A 75 -9.43 -6.24 15.14
C SER A 75 -10.96 -6.21 14.95
N ASP A 76 -11.49 -5.14 14.38
CA ASP A 76 -12.91 -4.88 14.19
C ASP A 76 -13.44 -5.32 12.80
N TRP A 77 -12.60 -5.97 12.00
CA TRP A 77 -13.00 -6.51 10.70
C TRP A 77 -14.03 -7.63 10.84
N ASN A 78 -15.03 -7.61 9.96
CA ASN A 78 -15.95 -8.73 9.77
C ASN A 78 -15.25 -9.92 9.07
N GLU A 79 -15.97 -11.03 8.90
CA GLU A 79 -15.38 -12.26 8.34
C GLU A 79 -14.90 -12.10 6.90
N ASP A 80 -15.65 -11.39 6.04
CA ASP A 80 -15.29 -11.17 4.64
C ASP A 80 -14.09 -10.23 4.51
N GLU A 81 -14.05 -9.15 5.30
CA GLU A 81 -12.91 -8.24 5.40
C GLU A 81 -11.64 -8.98 5.91
N ALA A 82 -11.78 -9.80 6.95
CA ALA A 82 -10.67 -10.61 7.44
C ALA A 82 -10.19 -11.63 6.38
N ASN A 83 -11.11 -12.20 5.59
CA ASN A 83 -10.78 -13.09 4.46
C ASN A 83 -10.03 -12.34 3.35
N ALA A 84 -10.40 -11.10 3.04
CA ALA A 84 -9.70 -10.25 2.08
C ALA A 84 -8.23 -10.04 2.50
N ILE A 85 -7.98 -9.67 3.77
CA ILE A 85 -6.61 -9.54 4.28
C ILE A 85 -5.86 -10.88 4.20
N ARG A 86 -6.49 -12.00 4.57
CA ARG A 86 -5.88 -13.34 4.48
C ARG A 86 -5.50 -13.71 3.05
N SER A 87 -6.35 -13.41 2.08
CA SER A 87 -6.08 -13.70 0.66
C SER A 87 -4.87 -12.95 0.13
N ALA A 88 -4.72 -11.67 0.47
CA ALA A 88 -3.55 -10.89 0.09
C ALA A 88 -2.27 -11.38 0.76
N LYS A 89 -2.35 -11.79 2.04
CA LYS A 89 -1.22 -12.44 2.74
C LYS A 89 -0.79 -13.74 2.06
N ALA A 90 -1.75 -14.55 1.61
CA ALA A 90 -1.46 -15.76 0.85
C ALA A 90 -0.73 -15.43 -0.46
N TRP A 91 -1.20 -14.42 -1.20
CA TRP A 91 -0.53 -13.94 -2.40
C TRP A 91 0.88 -13.39 -2.12
N VAL A 92 1.09 -12.66 -1.02
CA VAL A 92 2.44 -12.18 -0.65
C VAL A 92 3.40 -13.36 -0.41
N HIS A 93 2.90 -14.45 0.17
CA HIS A 93 3.71 -15.64 0.42
C HIS A 93 4.02 -16.41 -0.86
N GLU A 94 3.01 -16.62 -1.71
CA GLU A 94 3.09 -17.34 -2.97
C GLU A 94 2.34 -16.53 -4.06
N PRO A 95 3.04 -15.64 -4.78
CA PRO A 95 2.41 -14.71 -5.73
C PRO A 95 2.13 -15.38 -7.08
N ASP A 96 1.18 -16.32 -7.08
CA ASP A 96 0.71 -16.98 -8.28
C ASP A 96 -0.68 -16.47 -8.73
N GLU A 97 -1.10 -16.88 -9.94
CA GLU A 97 -2.38 -16.46 -10.54
C GLU A 97 -3.59 -16.97 -9.72
N THR A 98 -3.47 -18.12 -9.06
CA THR A 98 -4.57 -18.71 -8.28
C THR A 98 -4.81 -17.91 -7.02
N ALA A 99 -3.74 -17.58 -6.27
CA ALA A 99 -3.80 -16.68 -5.12
C ALA A 99 -4.27 -15.28 -5.52
N ARG A 100 -3.83 -14.78 -6.68
CA ARG A 100 -4.23 -13.46 -7.21
C ARG A 100 -5.73 -13.40 -7.51
N ARG A 101 -6.28 -14.41 -8.17
CA ARG A 101 -7.72 -14.50 -8.47
C ARG A 101 -8.56 -14.78 -7.22
N PHE A 102 -8.03 -15.55 -6.27
CA PHE A 102 -8.69 -15.70 -4.98
C PHE A 102 -8.80 -14.36 -4.23
N ALA A 103 -7.77 -13.51 -4.31
CA ALA A 103 -7.83 -12.16 -3.75
C ALA A 103 -8.87 -11.27 -4.46
N GLU A 104 -9.05 -11.41 -5.78
CA GLU A 104 -10.14 -10.74 -6.52
C GLU A 104 -11.51 -11.08 -5.93
N ASP A 105 -11.77 -12.38 -5.69
CA ASP A 105 -13.04 -12.85 -5.15
C ASP A 105 -13.28 -12.34 -3.72
N MET A 106 -12.22 -12.28 -2.89
CA MET A 106 -12.36 -11.76 -1.53
C MET A 106 -12.51 -10.23 -1.50
N ALA A 107 -11.87 -9.51 -2.42
CA ALA A 107 -12.06 -8.07 -2.57
C ALA A 107 -13.53 -7.73 -2.89
N LYS A 108 -14.17 -8.50 -3.78
CA LYS A 108 -15.60 -8.34 -4.12
C LYS A 108 -16.53 -8.57 -2.92
N LYS A 109 -16.19 -9.52 -2.03
CA LYS A 109 -16.99 -9.81 -0.82
C LYS A 109 -16.81 -8.74 0.27
N ALA A 110 -15.58 -8.27 0.47
CA ALA A 110 -15.25 -7.28 1.50
C ALA A 110 -15.67 -5.84 1.14
N ASP A 111 -16.03 -5.58 -0.13
CA ASP A 111 -16.32 -4.26 -0.70
C ASP A 111 -15.10 -3.30 -0.66
N LEU A 112 -15.03 -2.40 -1.63
CA LEU A 112 -13.97 -1.37 -1.74
C LEU A 112 -14.30 -0.10 -0.93
N GLN A 113 -15.24 -0.19 0.02
CA GLN A 113 -15.43 0.83 1.05
C GLN A 113 -14.53 0.60 2.28
N THR A 114 -13.76 -0.49 2.30
CA THR A 114 -12.98 -0.93 3.46
C THR A 114 -11.50 -1.04 3.10
N GLY A 115 -10.61 -0.71 4.04
CA GLY A 115 -9.18 -0.91 3.83
C GLY A 115 -8.83 -2.38 3.55
N ALA A 116 -9.56 -3.32 4.18
CA ALA A 116 -9.42 -4.75 3.95
C ALA A 116 -9.72 -5.18 2.50
N GLY A 117 -10.79 -4.65 1.89
CA GLY A 117 -11.10 -4.89 0.49
C GLY A 117 -10.00 -4.36 -0.44
N TRP A 118 -9.48 -3.16 -0.16
CA TRP A 118 -8.38 -2.57 -0.93
C TRP A 118 -7.06 -3.35 -0.81
N VAL A 119 -6.78 -4.00 0.32
CA VAL A 119 -5.63 -4.90 0.48
C VAL A 119 -5.70 -6.07 -0.52
N ALA A 120 -6.86 -6.72 -0.62
CA ALA A 120 -7.06 -7.80 -1.58
C ALA A 120 -7.09 -7.31 -3.04
N GLN A 121 -7.67 -6.12 -3.25
CA GLN A 121 -7.70 -5.46 -4.56
C GLN A 121 -6.29 -5.15 -5.08
N ALA A 122 -5.38 -4.72 -4.20
CA ALA A 122 -3.99 -4.48 -4.53
C ALA A 122 -3.26 -5.76 -4.98
N ALA A 123 -3.51 -6.89 -4.30
CA ALA A 123 -2.99 -8.19 -4.72
C ALA A 123 -3.52 -8.57 -6.11
N PHE A 124 -4.81 -8.37 -6.39
CA PHE A 124 -5.37 -8.64 -7.71
C PHE A 124 -4.76 -7.76 -8.82
N TRP A 125 -4.60 -6.45 -8.58
CA TRP A 125 -4.06 -5.49 -9.55
C TRP A 125 -2.52 -5.47 -9.64
N SER A 126 -1.84 -6.37 -8.93
CA SER A 126 -0.38 -6.52 -9.00
C SER A 126 0.15 -7.02 -10.35
N GLY A 127 -0.71 -7.57 -11.21
CA GLY A 127 -0.36 -8.09 -12.52
C GLY A 127 -1.48 -8.98 -13.10
N GLY A 128 -1.13 -9.82 -14.08
CA GLY A 128 -2.08 -10.71 -14.74
C GLY A 128 -3.18 -9.97 -15.52
N SER A 129 -4.22 -10.69 -15.95
CA SER A 129 -5.39 -10.06 -16.59
C SER A 129 -6.38 -9.55 -15.53
N MET A 130 -6.98 -8.40 -15.78
CA MET A 130 -8.09 -7.86 -14.99
C MET A 130 -9.46 -8.38 -15.42
N THR A 131 -9.58 -8.85 -16.66
CA THR A 131 -10.82 -9.41 -17.22
C THR A 131 -11.08 -10.83 -16.72
N ALA A 132 -12.29 -11.34 -16.93
CA ALA A 132 -12.65 -12.69 -16.52
C ALA A 132 -11.80 -13.74 -17.28
N PRO A 133 -11.67 -14.97 -16.75
CA PRO A 133 -11.06 -16.06 -17.49
C PRO A 133 -11.72 -16.22 -18.88
N CYS A 134 -10.90 -16.46 -19.90
CA CYS A 134 -11.31 -16.59 -21.31
C CYS A 134 -11.77 -15.30 -22.02
N GLU A 135 -11.77 -14.14 -21.35
CA GLU A 135 -11.93 -12.84 -22.01
C GLU A 135 -10.59 -12.30 -22.55
N PRO A 136 -10.60 -11.29 -23.43
CA PRO A 136 -9.38 -10.63 -23.89
C PRO A 136 -8.52 -10.17 -22.72
N ILE A 137 -7.21 -10.42 -22.81
CA ILE A 137 -6.27 -10.05 -21.76
C ILE A 137 -6.20 -8.53 -21.68
N VAL A 138 -6.49 -7.99 -20.50
CA VAL A 138 -6.30 -6.57 -20.17
C VAL A 138 -5.44 -6.51 -18.92
N GLN A 139 -4.20 -6.05 -19.07
CA GLN A 139 -3.32 -5.88 -17.92
C GLN A 139 -3.73 -4.65 -17.11
N PRO A 140 -3.51 -4.65 -15.78
CA PRO A 140 -3.65 -3.43 -15.01
C PRO A 140 -2.68 -2.36 -15.53
N PRO A 141 -3.11 -1.08 -15.54
CA PRO A 141 -2.19 0.04 -15.68
C PRO A 141 -1.00 -0.12 -14.73
N GLU A 142 0.16 0.34 -15.17
CA GLU A 142 1.37 0.32 -14.35
C GLU A 142 1.09 1.01 -13.01
N TYR A 143 1.54 0.39 -11.91
CA TYR A 143 1.35 0.88 -10.54
C TYR A 143 -0.10 1.03 -10.04
N LEU A 144 -1.10 0.43 -10.72
CA LEU A 144 -2.46 0.43 -10.21
C LEU A 144 -2.56 -0.25 -8.82
N TYR A 145 -1.72 -1.26 -8.55
CA TYR A 145 -1.61 -1.86 -7.22
C TYR A 145 -1.16 -0.84 -6.15
N SER A 146 -0.28 0.10 -6.48
CA SER A 146 0.22 1.12 -5.54
C SER A 146 -0.91 2.06 -5.11
N GLN A 147 -1.80 2.41 -6.04
CA GLN A 147 -3.00 3.19 -5.75
C GLN A 147 -3.93 2.43 -4.79
N ALA A 148 -4.10 1.12 -5.01
CA ALA A 148 -4.87 0.27 -4.11
C ALA A 148 -4.22 0.12 -2.72
N VAL A 149 -2.89 0.01 -2.64
CA VAL A 149 -2.14 0.01 -1.37
C VAL A 149 -2.36 1.32 -0.62
N ALA A 150 -2.26 2.47 -1.30
CA ALA A 150 -2.50 3.77 -0.69
C ALA A 150 -3.95 3.89 -0.18
N GLY A 151 -4.93 3.47 -0.98
CA GLY A 151 -6.34 3.39 -0.58
C GLY A 151 -6.56 2.50 0.64
N ALA A 152 -5.91 1.33 0.68
CA ALA A 152 -5.95 0.43 1.83
C ALA A 152 -5.42 1.11 3.11
N VAL A 153 -4.23 1.71 3.05
CA VAL A 153 -3.62 2.39 4.21
C VAL A 153 -4.50 3.56 4.68
N ASN A 154 -4.98 4.39 3.74
CA ASN A 154 -5.80 5.56 4.05
C ASN A 154 -7.13 5.17 4.71
N LEU A 155 -7.86 4.18 4.16
CA LEU A 155 -9.12 3.73 4.74
C LEU A 155 -8.93 2.97 6.06
N THR A 156 -7.86 2.17 6.17
CA THR A 156 -7.52 1.51 7.43
C THR A 156 -7.16 2.52 8.52
N ALA A 157 -6.55 3.66 8.17
CA ALA A 157 -6.24 4.73 9.11
C ALA A 157 -7.45 5.63 9.41
N ALA A 158 -8.33 5.88 8.45
CA ALA A 158 -9.48 6.76 8.64
C ALA A 158 -10.68 6.07 9.30
N LEU A 159 -10.97 4.81 9.00
CA LEU A 159 -12.18 4.15 9.51
C LEU A 159 -12.00 3.60 10.94
N PRO A 160 -13.09 3.49 11.73
CA PRO A 160 -14.48 3.79 11.36
C PRO A 160 -14.88 5.27 11.41
N ASP A 161 -14.24 6.09 12.26
CA ASP A 161 -14.70 7.44 12.62
C ASP A 161 -13.64 8.54 12.45
N GLY A 162 -12.40 8.17 12.10
CA GLY A 162 -11.27 9.09 11.97
C GLY A 162 -10.60 9.43 13.30
N GLU A 163 -11.15 8.99 14.44
CA GLU A 163 -10.56 9.24 15.75
C GLU A 163 -9.20 8.54 15.80
N HIS A 164 -8.14 9.25 16.20
CA HIS A 164 -6.76 8.74 16.19
C HIS A 164 -6.17 8.41 14.80
N ALA A 165 -6.74 8.92 13.70
CA ALA A 165 -6.19 8.69 12.36
C ALA A 165 -4.71 9.08 12.26
N THR A 166 -4.31 10.23 12.82
CA THR A 166 -2.92 10.69 12.87
C THR A 166 -1.99 9.66 13.52
N GLU A 167 -2.35 9.17 14.72
CA GLU A 167 -1.57 8.16 15.45
C GLU A 167 -1.46 6.84 14.64
N ARG A 168 -2.56 6.44 13.96
CA ARG A 168 -2.57 5.28 13.09
C ARG A 168 -1.66 5.47 11.88
N TYR A 169 -1.69 6.62 11.21
CA TYR A 169 -0.79 6.92 10.10
C TYR A 169 0.67 6.85 10.53
N GLU A 170 1.04 7.50 11.62
CA GLU A 170 2.41 7.44 12.14
C GLU A 170 2.87 6.01 12.40
N HIS A 171 2.00 5.19 13.00
CA HIS A 171 2.30 3.78 13.23
C HIS A 171 2.44 3.00 11.92
N TYR A 172 1.53 3.22 10.97
CA TYR A 172 1.55 2.54 9.67
C TYR A 172 2.78 2.91 8.84
N PHE A 173 3.22 4.17 8.86
CA PHE A 173 4.47 4.55 8.21
C PHE A 173 5.67 3.90 8.89
N LYS A 174 5.69 3.75 10.22
CA LYS A 174 6.76 2.98 10.89
C LYS A 174 6.79 1.53 10.41
N LEU A 175 5.63 0.87 10.21
CA LEU A 175 5.58 -0.48 9.63
C LEU A 175 6.18 -0.53 8.22
N GLY A 176 5.78 0.43 7.37
CA GLY A 176 6.25 0.53 5.98
C GLY A 176 7.75 0.84 5.89
N LEU A 177 8.25 1.74 6.73
CA LEU A 177 9.66 2.09 6.82
C LEU A 177 10.50 0.94 7.37
N HIS A 178 9.98 0.16 8.32
CA HIS A 178 10.65 -1.05 8.78
C HIS A 178 10.80 -2.08 7.63
N ILE A 179 9.77 -2.25 6.80
CA ILE A 179 9.86 -3.06 5.57
C ILE A 179 10.86 -2.46 4.59
N ALA A 180 10.85 -1.14 4.41
CA ALA A 180 11.79 -0.42 3.54
C ALA A 180 13.25 -0.65 3.95
N GLN A 181 13.50 -0.83 5.25
CA GLN A 181 14.81 -1.16 5.83
C GLN A 181 15.17 -2.66 5.75
N GLY A 182 14.29 -3.51 5.20
CA GLY A 182 14.50 -4.96 5.07
C GLY A 182 13.88 -5.80 6.19
N GLY A 183 13.12 -5.18 7.10
CA GLY A 183 12.34 -5.85 8.13
C GLY A 183 11.05 -6.48 7.60
N ASN A 184 10.29 -7.11 8.51
CA ASN A 184 9.04 -7.82 8.18
C ASN A 184 7.78 -7.00 8.54
N GLY A 185 7.90 -5.73 8.90
CA GLY A 185 6.76 -4.90 9.31
C GLY A 185 6.19 -5.22 10.70
N LYS A 186 6.92 -5.94 11.56
CA LYS A 186 6.64 -6.01 13.00
C LYS A 186 7.55 -5.03 13.74
N LEU A 187 6.97 -4.18 14.60
CA LEU A 187 7.74 -3.25 15.43
C LEU A 187 7.89 -3.86 16.83
N GLY A 188 9.13 -4.17 17.24
CA GLY A 188 9.46 -4.66 18.59
C GLY A 188 9.52 -6.18 18.76
N GLU A 189 10.45 -6.84 18.06
CA GLU A 189 11.09 -8.08 18.54
C GLU A 189 12.49 -7.76 19.08
#